data_AF-A0A6P6V0F6-F1
#
_entry.id   AF-A0A6P6V0F6-F1
#
_cell.length_a   1.000
_cell.length_b   1.000
_cell.length_c   1.000
_cell.angle_alpha   90.00
_cell.angle_beta   90.00
_cell.angle_gamma   90.00
#
_symmetry.space_group_name_H-M   'P 1'
#
loop_
_entity.id
_entity.type
_entity.pdbx_description
1 polymer ?
#
loop_
_entity_poly.entity_id
_entity_poly.type
_entity_poly.pdbx_seq_one_letter_code
_entity_poly.pdbx_strand_id
1 'polypeptide(L)'
;MAANYEDHSITNGTGVEGHEPSALQKHVMFFDTNKDGVVYPWETFQGFRAIGCGILLSTFASVFINVGLSRKTRPGKGFSPKFPIEIKNIKRAKHGSDSGVYDTEGGFVPSKFEELFRKHAKTNANALTSDELKNLLKANREPKDYKGWIAAYSEWKILYILCKDKQGLLHKDTVRAVYDGTLFDRMAKEKAGKKNHRFFFKEKM
;
A
#
# COMPACT_ATOMS: atom_id res chain seq x y z
N MET A 1 7.24 12.28 48.46
CA MET A 1 6.44 13.28 47.71
C MET A 1 6.90 13.22 46.26
N ALA A 2 6.21 12.42 45.46
CA ALA A 2 6.47 12.29 44.04
C ALA A 2 5.51 13.23 43.30
N ALA A 3 6.05 14.09 42.44
CA ALA A 3 5.26 14.96 41.58
C ALA A 3 4.70 14.12 40.41
N ASN A 4 3.39 13.96 40.38
CA ASN A 4 2.66 13.39 39.25
C ASN A 4 2.64 14.43 38.13
N TYR A 5 3.32 14.13 37.03
CA TYR A 5 3.17 14.88 35.78
C TYR A 5 1.90 14.38 35.08
N GLU A 6 0.92 15.26 34.97
CA GLU A 6 -0.32 15.03 34.22
C GLU A 6 -0.02 15.04 32.71
N ASP A 7 -0.35 13.94 32.03
CA ASP A 7 -0.32 13.82 30.57
C ASP A 7 -1.59 14.46 30.00
N HIS A 8 -1.46 15.67 29.47
CA HIS A 8 -2.54 16.34 28.74
C HIS A 8 -2.73 15.69 27.36
N SER A 9 -3.61 14.68 27.35
CA SER A 9 -4.28 14.20 26.14
C SER A 9 -4.95 15.36 25.40
N ILE A 10 -4.40 15.73 24.24
CA ILE A 10 -5.07 16.62 23.29
C ILE A 10 -5.98 15.75 22.42
N THR A 11 -7.29 15.86 22.63
CA THR A 11 -8.30 15.31 21.72
C THR A 11 -9.09 16.41 21.04
N ASN A 12 -9.44 16.12 19.78
CA ASN A 12 -10.62 16.57 19.03
C ASN A 12 -10.50 17.84 18.17
N GLY A 13 -10.03 17.62 16.94
CA GLY A 13 -10.57 18.30 15.76
C GLY A 13 -11.83 17.60 15.27
N THR A 14 -12.88 18.36 15.02
CA THR A 14 -14.26 17.91 14.77
C THR A 14 -14.48 17.34 13.36
N GLY A 15 -15.05 16.13 13.28
CA GLY A 15 -16.10 15.83 12.29
C GLY A 15 -15.91 14.65 11.33
N VAL A 16 -15.80 13.41 11.82
CA VAL A 16 -16.60 12.23 11.36
C VAL A 16 -16.62 11.20 12.51
N GLU A 17 -17.80 10.71 12.90
CA GLU A 17 -17.95 9.58 13.83
C GLU A 17 -17.29 8.30 13.29
N GLY A 18 -16.39 7.72 14.10
CA GLY A 18 -16.57 6.35 14.60
C GLY A 18 -16.28 5.16 13.68
N HIS A 19 -15.00 4.87 13.42
CA HIS A 19 -14.40 3.52 13.43
C HIS A 19 -12.90 3.64 13.11
N GLU A 20 -12.07 2.83 13.77
CA GLU A 20 -10.65 2.69 13.41
C GLU A 20 -10.52 2.32 11.92
N PRO A 21 -9.64 2.98 11.15
CA PRO A 21 -9.46 2.65 9.74
C PRO A 21 -9.06 1.18 9.56
N SER A 22 -9.66 0.51 8.56
CA SER A 22 -9.25 -0.84 8.21
C SER A 22 -7.81 -0.87 7.71
N ALA A 23 -7.17 -2.04 7.74
CA ALA A 23 -5.79 -2.18 7.31
C ALA A 23 -5.58 -1.71 5.85
N LEU A 24 -6.54 -2.01 4.96
CA LEU A 24 -6.55 -1.50 3.59
C LEU A 24 -6.71 0.03 3.52
N GLN A 25 -7.51 0.64 4.39
CA GLN A 25 -7.60 2.11 4.46
C GLN A 25 -6.26 2.70 4.90
N LYS A 26 -5.63 2.17 5.94
CA LYS A 26 -4.29 2.59 6.41
C LYS A 26 -3.26 2.53 5.29
N HIS A 27 -3.27 1.46 4.50
CA HIS A 27 -2.41 1.31 3.32
C HIS A 27 -2.59 2.46 2.30
N VAL A 28 -3.82 2.88 2.02
CA VAL A 28 -4.10 3.92 1.02
C VAL A 28 -3.93 5.34 1.57
N MET A 29 -4.12 5.55 2.87
CA MET A 29 -3.95 6.85 3.54
C MET A 29 -2.55 7.44 3.42
N PHE A 30 -1.53 6.63 3.10
CA PHE A 30 -0.21 7.11 2.74
C PHE A 30 -0.24 8.10 1.56
N PHE A 31 -1.11 7.85 0.57
CA PHE A 31 -1.20 8.66 -0.63
C PHE A 31 -2.09 9.89 -0.48
N ASP A 32 -2.89 9.99 0.58
CA ASP A 32 -3.70 11.17 0.90
C ASP A 32 -2.82 12.19 1.61
N THR A 33 -2.27 13.13 0.84
CA THR A 33 -1.24 14.05 1.32
C THR A 33 -1.83 15.24 2.06
N ASN A 34 -3.05 15.65 1.70
CA ASN A 34 -3.76 16.77 2.34
C ASN A 34 -4.73 16.32 3.44
N LYS A 35 -4.92 15.01 3.64
CA LYS A 35 -5.74 14.38 4.69
C LYS A 35 -7.22 14.70 4.58
N ASP A 36 -7.73 14.86 3.36
CA ASP A 36 -9.15 15.11 3.10
C ASP A 36 -9.96 13.83 2.84
N GLY A 37 -9.31 12.66 2.86
CA GLY A 37 -9.93 11.36 2.62
C GLY A 37 -10.11 11.01 1.14
N VAL A 38 -9.56 11.82 0.22
CA VAL A 38 -9.66 11.66 -1.23
C VAL A 38 -8.28 11.69 -1.87
N VAL A 39 -7.90 10.62 -2.56
CA VAL A 39 -6.61 10.56 -3.28
C VAL A 39 -6.80 10.92 -4.75
N TYR A 40 -6.08 11.91 -5.22
CA TYR A 40 -6.03 12.31 -6.63
C TYR A 40 -4.77 11.81 -7.36
N PRO A 41 -4.75 11.80 -8.71
CA PRO A 41 -3.60 11.30 -9.48
C PRO A 41 -2.26 11.96 -9.11
N TRP A 42 -2.25 13.26 -8.80
CA TRP A 42 -1.02 13.96 -8.42
C TRP A 42 -0.47 13.50 -7.06
N GLU A 43 -1.34 13.11 -6.12
CA GLU A 43 -0.92 12.60 -4.82
C GLU A 43 -0.44 11.16 -4.93
N THR A 44 -1.12 10.33 -5.74
CA THR A 44 -0.61 9.01 -6.10
C THR A 44 0.80 9.12 -6.70
N PHE A 45 0.99 10.03 -7.66
CA PHE A 45 2.32 10.30 -8.24
C PHE A 45 3.34 10.69 -7.17
N GLN A 46 3.00 11.64 -6.29
CA GLN A 46 3.88 12.08 -5.20
C GLN A 46 4.24 10.94 -4.25
N GLY A 47 3.28 10.10 -3.86
CA GLY A 47 3.51 8.92 -3.02
C GLY A 47 4.47 7.92 -3.66
N PHE A 48 4.29 7.60 -4.95
CA PHE A 48 5.22 6.73 -5.67
C PHE A 48 6.64 7.33 -5.74
N ARG A 49 6.76 8.64 -5.94
CA ARG A 49 8.05 9.35 -5.90
C ARG A 49 8.69 9.31 -4.51
N ALA A 50 7.88 9.42 -3.45
CA ALA A 50 8.35 9.39 -2.07
C ALA A 50 8.94 8.02 -1.68
N ILE A 51 8.34 6.92 -2.14
CA ILE A 51 8.85 5.55 -1.89
C ILE A 51 9.98 5.14 -2.87
N GLY A 52 10.36 6.02 -3.79
CA GLY A 52 11.56 5.86 -4.63
C GLY A 52 11.32 5.33 -6.04
N CYS A 53 10.08 5.30 -6.53
CA CYS A 53 9.82 5.04 -7.94
C CYS A 53 10.32 6.19 -8.82
N GLY A 54 10.79 5.88 -10.04
CA GLY A 54 11.16 6.86 -11.06
C GLY A 54 9.95 7.65 -11.60
N ILE A 55 10.19 8.70 -12.38
CA ILE A 55 9.12 9.54 -12.94
C ILE A 55 8.17 8.70 -13.80
N LEU A 56 8.70 7.92 -14.75
CA LEU A 56 7.91 7.11 -15.67
C LEU A 56 6.97 6.14 -14.94
N LEU A 57 7.50 5.38 -13.98
CA LEU A 57 6.70 4.44 -13.19
C LEU A 57 5.66 5.16 -12.32
N SER A 58 6.02 6.31 -11.73
CA SER A 58 5.09 7.09 -10.90
C SER A 58 3.94 7.67 -11.73
N THR A 59 4.22 8.18 -12.93
CA THR A 59 3.19 8.67 -13.86
C THR A 59 2.27 7.55 -14.28
N PHE A 60 2.82 6.41 -14.73
CA PHE A 60 2.01 5.25 -15.11
C PHE A 60 1.11 4.77 -13.97
N ALA A 61 1.67 4.61 -12.77
CA ALA A 61 0.92 4.17 -11.59
C ALA A 61 -0.20 5.14 -11.22
N SER A 62 0.06 6.46 -11.23
CA SER A 62 -0.96 7.46 -10.93
C SER A 62 -2.16 7.42 -11.89
N VAL A 63 -1.92 7.25 -13.19
CA VAL A 63 -3.01 7.15 -14.17
C VAL A 63 -3.74 5.83 -13.99
N PHE A 64 -3.00 4.71 -13.94
CA PHE A 64 -3.58 3.37 -13.85
C PHE A 64 -4.48 3.20 -12.60
N ILE A 65 -3.99 3.60 -11.43
CA ILE A 65 -4.69 3.43 -10.15
C ILE A 65 -5.91 4.35 -10.08
N ASN A 66 -5.76 5.65 -10.31
CA ASN A 66 -6.86 6.60 -10.17
C ASN A 66 -7.97 6.36 -11.21
N VAL A 67 -7.61 6.09 -12.47
CA VAL A 67 -8.61 5.76 -13.50
C VAL A 67 -9.31 4.44 -13.17
N GLY A 68 -8.56 3.43 -12.72
CA GLY A 68 -9.10 2.11 -12.39
C GLY A 68 -10.01 2.08 -11.16
N LEU A 69 -9.75 2.92 -10.16
CA LEU A 69 -10.42 2.87 -8.86
C LEU A 69 -11.46 3.97 -8.62
N SER A 70 -11.39 5.10 -9.34
CA SER A 70 -12.28 6.25 -9.10
C SER A 70 -13.76 5.88 -9.14
N ARG A 71 -14.23 5.18 -10.17
CA ARG A 71 -15.65 4.79 -10.26
C ARG A 71 -16.05 3.81 -9.16
N LYS A 72 -15.18 2.88 -8.79
CA LYS A 72 -15.48 1.84 -7.80
C LYS A 72 -15.67 2.42 -6.39
N THR A 73 -14.88 3.44 -6.06
CA THR A 73 -14.89 4.08 -4.74
C THR A 73 -15.92 5.20 -4.62
N ARG A 74 -16.65 5.52 -5.69
CA ARG A 74 -17.61 6.63 -5.74
C ARG A 74 -19.02 6.14 -6.11
N PRO A 75 -19.61 5.21 -5.34
CA PRO A 75 -20.93 4.66 -5.66
C PRO A 75 -21.99 5.77 -5.67
N GLY A 76 -22.88 5.74 -6.66
CA GLY A 76 -23.92 6.75 -6.86
C GLY A 76 -23.43 8.10 -7.41
N LYS A 77 -22.12 8.28 -7.62
CA LYS A 77 -21.56 9.52 -8.19
C LYS A 77 -21.27 9.36 -9.69
N GLY A 78 -21.48 10.42 -10.46
CA GLY A 78 -21.17 10.46 -11.88
C GLY A 78 -19.66 10.40 -12.20
N PHE A 79 -19.35 10.35 -13.49
CA PHE A 79 -17.98 10.45 -13.99
C PHE A 79 -17.29 11.71 -13.44
N SER A 80 -16.01 11.59 -13.08
CA SER A 80 -15.19 12.74 -12.70
C SER A 80 -13.90 12.73 -13.51
N PRO A 81 -13.59 13.80 -14.26
CA PRO A 81 -12.36 13.89 -15.05
C PRO A 81 -11.11 14.00 -14.17
N LYS A 82 -11.26 14.27 -12.87
CA LYS A 82 -10.15 14.33 -11.90
C LYS A 82 -9.79 12.95 -11.31
N PHE A 83 -10.59 11.92 -11.59
CA PHE A 83 -10.38 10.55 -11.09
C PHE A 83 -10.06 10.43 -9.57
N PRO A 84 -10.89 11.01 -8.67
CA PRO A 84 -10.70 10.88 -7.22
C PRO A 84 -10.95 9.46 -6.73
N ILE A 85 -10.16 9.02 -5.74
CA ILE A 85 -10.36 7.78 -4.98
C ILE A 85 -10.85 8.15 -3.58
N GLU A 86 -12.05 7.71 -3.18
CA GLU A 86 -12.56 7.96 -1.83
C GLU A 86 -12.12 6.83 -0.88
N ILE A 87 -11.22 7.14 0.06
CA ILE A 87 -10.59 6.15 0.97
C ILE A 87 -11.64 5.39 1.77
N LYS A 88 -12.70 6.07 2.24
CA LYS A 88 -13.80 5.44 2.99
C LYS A 88 -14.43 4.25 2.25
N ASN A 89 -14.35 4.24 0.92
CA ASN A 89 -14.95 3.22 0.05
C ASN A 89 -13.92 2.28 -0.58
N ILE A 90 -12.65 2.32 -0.15
CA ILE A 90 -11.57 1.57 -0.80
C ILE A 90 -11.77 0.04 -0.78
N LYS A 91 -12.51 -0.51 0.19
CA LYS A 91 -12.90 -1.93 0.19
C LYS A 91 -13.62 -2.36 -1.10
N ARG A 92 -14.32 -1.44 -1.77
CA ARG A 92 -14.99 -1.68 -3.07
C ARG A 92 -14.02 -1.75 -4.25
N ALA A 93 -12.78 -1.29 -4.07
CA ALA A 93 -11.73 -1.31 -5.09
C ALA A 93 -11.04 -2.68 -5.19
N LYS A 94 -11.18 -3.53 -4.17
CA LYS A 94 -10.73 -4.92 -4.19
C LYS A 94 -11.19 -5.63 -5.46
N HIS A 95 -10.37 -6.53 -5.94
CA HIS A 95 -10.62 -7.31 -7.15
C HIS A 95 -10.50 -8.79 -6.83
N GLY A 96 -11.11 -9.61 -7.68
CA GLY A 96 -10.86 -11.05 -7.65
C GLY A 96 -9.38 -11.34 -7.92
N SER A 97 -8.99 -12.58 -7.69
CA SER A 97 -7.62 -13.04 -7.89
C SER A 97 -6.56 -12.34 -7.01
N ASP A 98 -7.01 -11.62 -5.98
CA ASP A 98 -6.14 -11.03 -4.99
C ASP A 98 -5.54 -12.10 -4.06
N SER A 99 -4.72 -11.66 -3.11
CA SER A 99 -4.12 -12.57 -2.11
C SER A 99 -5.10 -13.22 -1.14
N GLY A 100 -6.32 -12.67 -1.01
CA GLY A 100 -7.29 -13.00 0.02
C GLY A 100 -6.96 -12.53 1.43
N VAL A 101 -5.79 -11.91 1.66
CA VAL A 101 -5.29 -11.52 3.00
C VAL A 101 -6.12 -10.42 3.65
N TYR A 102 -6.70 -9.51 2.86
CA TYR A 102 -7.74 -8.62 3.36
C TYR A 102 -9.09 -9.33 3.36
N ASP A 103 -9.91 -9.15 4.40
CA ASP A 103 -11.32 -9.55 4.39
C ASP A 103 -12.19 -8.63 3.51
N THR A 104 -13.50 -8.88 3.44
CA THR A 104 -14.43 -8.09 2.60
C THR A 104 -14.53 -6.62 3.00
N GLU A 105 -14.21 -6.29 4.25
CA GLU A 105 -14.22 -4.93 4.80
C GLU A 105 -12.85 -4.24 4.71
N GLY A 106 -11.82 -4.96 4.25
CA GLY A 106 -10.45 -4.46 4.15
C GLY A 106 -9.62 -4.65 5.43
N GLY A 107 -10.12 -5.43 6.39
CA GLY A 107 -9.37 -5.84 7.58
C GLY A 107 -8.28 -6.85 7.23
N PHE A 108 -7.14 -6.79 7.91
CA PHE A 108 -6.05 -7.77 7.75
C PHE A 108 -6.41 -9.09 8.43
N VAL A 109 -6.27 -10.21 7.74
CA VAL A 109 -6.55 -11.56 8.26
C VAL A 109 -5.23 -12.31 8.48
N PRO A 110 -4.71 -12.39 9.73
CA PRO A 110 -3.41 -12.98 10.01
C PRO A 110 -3.29 -14.45 9.56
N SER A 111 -4.34 -15.24 9.75
CA SER A 111 -4.33 -16.67 9.37
C SER A 111 -4.16 -16.87 7.86
N LYS A 112 -4.80 -16.05 7.03
CA LYS A 112 -4.64 -16.09 5.56
C LYS A 112 -3.25 -15.61 5.13
N PHE A 113 -2.71 -14.61 5.83
CA PHE A 113 -1.34 -14.16 5.59
C PHE A 113 -0.31 -15.27 5.90
N GLU A 114 -0.45 -15.94 7.04
CA GLU A 114 0.42 -17.07 7.40
C GLU A 114 0.24 -18.25 6.44
N GLU A 115 -0.99 -18.52 6.00
CA GLU A 115 -1.29 -19.54 4.99
C GLU A 115 -0.63 -19.25 3.64
N LEU A 116 -0.61 -17.99 3.19
CA LEU A 116 0.05 -17.57 1.95
C LEU A 116 1.54 -17.97 1.97
N PHE A 117 2.26 -17.66 3.04
CA PHE A 117 3.67 -18.04 3.16
C PHE A 117 3.85 -19.55 3.30
N ARG A 118 3.03 -20.23 4.11
CA ARG A 118 3.06 -21.69 4.23
C ARG A 118 2.86 -22.41 2.89
N LYS A 119 1.97 -21.88 2.04
CA LYS A 119 1.67 -22.45 0.71
C LYS A 119 2.75 -22.16 -0.32
N HIS A 120 3.32 -20.96 -0.34
CA HIS A 120 4.13 -20.51 -1.48
C HIS A 120 5.62 -20.34 -1.17
N ALA A 121 6.02 -20.06 0.07
CA ALA A 121 7.40 -19.85 0.48
C ALA A 121 8.09 -21.18 0.82
N LYS A 122 8.46 -21.95 -0.20
CA LYS A 122 9.07 -23.29 -0.11
C LYS A 122 10.58 -23.29 0.03
N THR A 123 11.27 -22.29 -0.54
CA THR A 123 12.72 -22.14 -0.45
C THR A 123 13.14 -21.52 0.88
N ASN A 124 12.38 -20.56 1.38
CA ASN A 124 12.61 -19.92 2.67
C ASN A 124 11.27 -19.60 3.33
N ALA A 125 11.01 -20.13 4.53
CA ALA A 125 9.73 -19.95 5.22
C ALA A 125 9.34 -18.47 5.49
N ASN A 126 10.31 -17.56 5.49
CA ASN A 126 10.14 -16.15 5.78
C ASN A 126 10.37 -15.23 4.57
N ALA A 127 10.47 -15.75 3.35
CA ALA A 127 10.58 -14.91 2.16
C ALA A 127 10.09 -15.60 0.88
N LEU A 128 9.63 -14.80 -0.08
CA LEU A 128 9.25 -15.27 -1.41
C LEU A 128 10.35 -14.95 -2.42
N THR A 129 10.75 -15.95 -3.20
CA THR A 129 11.50 -15.74 -4.44
C THR A 129 10.58 -15.21 -5.55
N SER A 130 11.16 -14.73 -6.66
CA SER A 130 10.37 -14.34 -7.84
C SER A 130 9.50 -15.48 -8.37
N ASP A 131 9.96 -16.72 -8.35
CA ASP A 131 9.22 -17.85 -8.95
C ASP A 131 8.10 -18.34 -8.03
N GLU A 132 8.33 -18.33 -6.73
CA GLU A 132 7.28 -18.58 -5.74
C GLU A 132 6.20 -17.49 -5.79
N LEU A 133 6.59 -16.24 -6.01
CA LEU A 133 5.64 -15.15 -6.20
C LEU A 133 4.82 -15.32 -7.50
N LYS A 134 5.43 -15.75 -8.60
CA LYS A 134 4.68 -16.10 -9.82
C LYS A 134 3.71 -17.25 -9.57
N ASN A 135 4.11 -18.26 -8.81
CA ASN A 135 3.26 -19.39 -8.44
C ASN A 135 2.09 -18.95 -7.56
N LEU A 136 2.30 -18.05 -6.61
CA LEU A 136 1.24 -17.42 -5.81
C LEU A 136 0.23 -16.71 -6.72
N LEU A 137 0.71 -15.84 -7.61
CA LEU A 137 -0.16 -15.11 -8.54
C LEU A 137 -0.96 -16.05 -9.45
N LYS A 138 -0.36 -17.15 -9.91
CA LYS A 138 -1.04 -18.15 -10.74
C LYS A 138 -2.09 -18.94 -9.94
N ALA A 139 -1.77 -19.33 -8.71
CA ALA A 139 -2.65 -20.11 -7.84
C ALA A 139 -3.90 -19.33 -7.44
N ASN A 140 -3.79 -18.01 -7.31
CA ASN A 140 -4.91 -17.16 -6.90
C ASN A 140 -5.83 -16.75 -8.05
N ARG A 141 -5.53 -17.07 -9.32
CA ARG A 141 -6.36 -16.65 -10.45
C ARG A 141 -7.78 -17.18 -10.37
N GLU A 142 -8.74 -16.28 -10.33
CA GLU A 142 -10.15 -16.62 -10.52
C GLU A 142 -10.47 -16.77 -12.02
N PRO A 143 -11.27 -17.77 -12.43
CA PRO A 143 -11.63 -17.96 -13.82
C PRO A 143 -12.25 -16.70 -14.44
N LYS A 144 -11.74 -16.29 -15.61
CA LYS A 144 -12.20 -15.13 -16.41
C LYS A 144 -11.99 -13.76 -15.77
N ASP A 145 -11.29 -13.65 -14.64
CA ASP A 145 -10.98 -12.36 -14.00
C ASP A 145 -9.68 -11.72 -14.56
N TYR A 146 -9.66 -11.46 -15.87
CA TYR A 146 -8.47 -10.93 -16.54
C TYR A 146 -8.00 -9.58 -15.96
N LYS A 147 -8.94 -8.74 -15.49
CA LYS A 147 -8.60 -7.44 -14.87
C LYS A 147 -7.95 -7.64 -13.50
N GLY A 148 -8.47 -8.53 -12.66
CA GLY A 148 -7.85 -8.87 -11.39
C GLY A 148 -6.48 -9.53 -11.57
N TRP A 149 -6.29 -10.36 -12.61
CA TRP A 149 -4.98 -10.94 -12.91
C TRP A 149 -3.91 -9.88 -13.21
N ILE A 150 -4.26 -8.87 -14.02
CA ILE A 150 -3.35 -7.78 -14.37
C ILE A 150 -3.06 -6.89 -13.16
N ALA A 151 -4.09 -6.58 -12.36
CA ALA A 151 -3.96 -5.79 -11.15
C ALA A 151 -3.03 -6.49 -10.13
N ALA A 152 -3.33 -7.73 -9.77
CA ALA A 152 -2.53 -8.53 -8.84
C ALA A 152 -1.08 -8.68 -9.32
N TYR A 153 -0.85 -8.99 -10.60
CA TYR A 153 0.50 -9.06 -11.15
C TYR A 153 1.25 -7.74 -11.00
N SER A 154 0.61 -6.61 -11.30
CA SER A 154 1.23 -5.28 -11.23
C SER A 154 1.59 -4.89 -9.80
N GLU A 155 0.66 -5.08 -8.86
CA GLU A 155 0.85 -4.80 -7.43
C GLU A 155 2.04 -5.58 -6.86
N TRP A 156 2.03 -6.91 -7.05
CA TRP A 156 3.10 -7.77 -6.54
C TRP A 156 4.43 -7.56 -7.25
N LYS A 157 4.43 -7.25 -8.56
CA LYS A 157 5.66 -6.97 -9.30
C LYS A 157 6.32 -5.68 -8.82
N ILE A 158 5.54 -4.62 -8.59
CA ILE A 158 6.06 -3.36 -8.05
C ILE A 158 6.63 -3.58 -6.65
N LEU A 159 5.88 -4.26 -5.77
CA LEU A 159 6.35 -4.60 -4.43
C LEU A 159 7.68 -5.37 -4.48
N TYR A 160 7.76 -6.42 -5.30
CA TYR A 160 8.96 -7.23 -5.43
C TYR A 160 10.16 -6.40 -5.93
N ILE A 161 9.97 -5.55 -6.95
CA ILE A 161 11.06 -4.70 -7.47
C ILE A 161 11.56 -3.72 -6.40
N LEU A 162 10.65 -3.14 -5.61
CA LEU A 162 10.99 -2.14 -4.61
C LEU A 162 11.64 -2.75 -3.36
N CYS A 163 11.25 -3.97 -2.99
CA CYS A 163 11.47 -4.49 -1.65
C CYS A 163 12.24 -5.81 -1.56
N LYS A 164 12.56 -6.45 -2.69
CA LYS A 164 13.46 -7.62 -2.67
C LYS A 164 14.85 -7.22 -2.18
N ASP A 165 15.51 -8.13 -1.46
CA ASP A 165 16.90 -7.93 -1.08
C ASP A 165 17.88 -8.20 -2.26
N LYS A 166 19.18 -8.18 -1.94
CA LYS A 166 20.25 -8.42 -2.92
C LYS A 166 20.24 -9.86 -3.45
N GLN A 167 19.72 -10.80 -2.66
CA GLN A 167 19.58 -12.21 -3.01
C GLN A 167 18.28 -12.49 -3.78
N GLY A 168 17.41 -11.49 -3.94
CA GLY A 168 16.13 -11.63 -4.63
C GLY A 168 15.03 -12.21 -3.75
N LEU A 169 15.14 -12.06 -2.43
CA LEU A 169 14.13 -12.50 -1.47
C LEU A 169 13.22 -11.32 -1.08
N LEU A 170 11.91 -11.51 -1.23
CA LEU A 170 10.89 -10.60 -0.70
C LEU A 170 10.47 -11.09 0.69
N HIS A 171 10.97 -10.42 1.73
CA HIS A 171 10.81 -10.84 3.13
C HIS A 171 9.37 -10.71 3.62
N LYS A 172 8.94 -11.69 4.43
CA LYS A 172 7.60 -11.80 5.00
C LYS A 172 7.19 -10.57 5.80
N ASP A 173 8.09 -10.03 6.62
CA ASP A 173 7.80 -8.83 7.42
C ASP A 173 7.60 -7.59 6.55
N THR A 174 8.28 -7.52 5.40
CA THR A 174 8.05 -6.46 4.41
C THR A 174 6.68 -6.59 3.76
N VAL A 175 6.26 -7.82 3.41
CA VAL A 175 4.91 -8.07 2.87
C VAL A 175 3.85 -7.76 3.92
N ARG A 176 4.06 -8.13 5.20
CA ARG A 176 3.15 -7.79 6.30
C ARG A 176 2.98 -6.29 6.44
N ALA A 177 4.08 -5.54 6.35
CA ALA A 177 4.08 -4.08 6.41
C ALA A 177 3.30 -3.41 5.26
N VAL A 178 3.17 -4.07 4.10
CA VAL A 178 2.26 -3.58 3.04
C VAL A 178 0.82 -3.66 3.52
N TYR A 179 0.45 -4.81 4.09
CA TYR A 179 -0.92 -5.08 4.49
C TYR A 179 -1.38 -4.29 5.71
N ASP A 180 -0.51 -4.06 6.68
CA ASP A 180 -0.84 -3.23 7.86
C ASP A 180 -0.78 -1.72 7.58
N GLY A 181 -0.28 -1.34 6.39
CA GLY A 181 -0.18 0.04 5.92
C GLY A 181 1.09 0.79 6.32
N THR A 182 2.04 0.15 7.02
CA THR A 182 3.23 0.83 7.54
C THR A 182 4.41 0.92 6.56
N LEU A 183 4.44 0.10 5.50
CA LEU A 183 5.61 -0.02 4.62
C LEU A 183 5.97 1.30 3.94
N PHE A 184 4.99 1.99 3.34
CA PHE A 184 5.29 3.16 2.51
C PHE A 184 5.79 4.34 3.33
N ASP A 185 5.26 4.54 4.54
CA ASP A 185 5.80 5.51 5.49
C ASP A 185 7.26 5.21 5.87
N ARG A 186 7.58 3.94 6.14
CA ARG A 186 8.96 3.52 6.42
C ARG A 186 9.88 3.83 5.24
N MET A 187 9.47 3.45 4.03
CA MET A 187 10.25 3.71 2.81
C MET A 187 10.44 5.20 2.54
N ALA A 188 9.40 6.02 2.70
CA ALA A 188 9.47 7.46 2.51
C ALA A 188 10.43 8.13 3.52
N LYS A 189 10.35 7.74 4.80
CA LYS A 189 11.26 8.21 5.86
C LYS A 189 12.72 7.85 5.56
N GLU A 190 12.99 6.61 5.18
CA GLU A 190 14.34 6.16 4.80
C GLU A 190 14.90 6.95 3.60
N LYS A 191 14.05 7.23 2.60
CA LYS A 191 14.45 8.01 1.42
C LYS A 191 14.72 9.48 1.75
N ALA A 192 13.90 10.09 2.59
CA ALA A 192 14.13 11.45 3.06
C ALA A 192 15.45 11.55 3.84
N GLY A 193 15.72 10.61 4.76
CA GLY A 193 16.98 10.55 5.50
C GLY A 193 18.21 10.43 4.60
N LYS A 194 18.17 9.56 3.58
CA LYS A 194 19.28 9.41 2.61
C LYS A 194 19.53 10.67 1.78
N LYS A 195 18.47 11.40 1.40
CA LYS A 195 18.61 12.68 0.68
C LYS A 195 19.29 13.73 1.56
N ASN A 196 18.86 13.86 2.80
CA ASN A 196 19.44 14.80 3.76
C ASN A 196 20.91 14.49 3.99
N HIS A 197 21.26 13.22 4.22
CA HIS A 197 22.65 12.80 4.38
C HIS A 197 23.51 13.16 3.17
N ARG A 198 23.03 12.89 1.94
CA ARG A 198 23.78 13.23 0.72
C ARG A 198 23.94 14.74 0.53
N PHE A 199 22.97 15.54 0.95
CA PHE A 199 23.04 17.01 0.89
C PHE A 199 24.12 17.55 1.85
N PHE A 200 24.10 17.12 3.11
CA PHE A 200 25.10 17.53 4.11
C PHE A 200 26.54 17.21 3.72
N PHE A 201 26.79 16.06 3.06
CA PHE A 201 28.13 15.73 2.58
C PHE A 201 28.56 16.52 1.35
N LYS A 202 27.60 17.00 0.53
CA LYS A 202 27.90 17.83 -0.64
C LYS A 202 28.23 19.28 -0.25
N GLU A 203 27.68 19.80 0.85
CA GLU A 203 28.00 21.16 1.33
C GLU A 203 29.33 21.27 2.09
N LYS A 204 29.93 20.14 2.49
CA LYS A 204 31.22 20.08 3.19
C LYS A 204 32.44 19.84 2.28
N MET A 205 32.23 19.78 0.96
CA MET A 205 33.27 19.66 -0.06
C MET A 205 33.29 20.92 -0.93
#